data_AF-A0AAW1S6V5-F1
#
_entry.id   AF-A0AAW1S6V5-F1
#
_cell.length_a   1.000
_cell.length_b   1.000
_cell.length_c   1.000
_cell.angle_alpha   90.00
_cell.angle_beta   90.00
_cell.angle_gamma   90.00
#
_symmetry.space_group_name_H-M   'P 1'
#
loop_
_entity.id
_entity.type
_entity.pdbx_description
1 polymer ?
#
loop_
_entity_poly.entity_id
_entity_poly.type
_entity_poly.pdbx_seq_one_letter_code
_entity_poly.pdbx_strand_id
1 'polypeptide(L)'
;MQSRKHSTYGRPVQQQQQSQQRHKQLFLGLTSFERHKRLLNECITLYGGSLPTVPSQLEKTDHDILHEQHRFIRSEEDDQPRSWEVALAKKYYGKLFREYCIADLSRHQEGKIGLRWRIQAELVSGKGQFVCGAKGCEESRGLSSFEVNFAYREAGESKQALVKLRVCPKHAEQLNYKKRHKLLKSAKKRKRNKSPSIARARRQAVSRSTTPDPDHAEEAAQHAAEPSDQEIISQLLS
;
A
#
# COMPACT_ATOMS: atom_id res chain seq x y z
N MET A 1 -28.88 -74.45 -46.35
CA MET A 1 -27.86 -73.42 -46.09
C MET A 1 -28.55 -72.14 -45.66
N GLN A 2 -28.57 -71.81 -44.36
CA GLN A 2 -29.15 -70.55 -43.86
C GLN A 2 -28.00 -69.55 -43.65
N SER A 3 -27.95 -68.52 -44.50
CA SER A 3 -27.01 -67.39 -44.35
C SER A 3 -27.45 -66.48 -43.21
N ARG A 4 -26.70 -66.49 -42.11
CA ARG A 4 -26.79 -65.48 -41.04
C ARG A 4 -26.30 -64.13 -41.58
N LYS A 5 -27.24 -63.23 -41.85
CA LYS A 5 -26.93 -61.81 -42.05
C LYS A 5 -26.70 -61.19 -40.67
N HIS A 6 -25.46 -60.92 -40.31
CA HIS A 6 -25.15 -60.16 -39.10
C HIS A 6 -25.54 -58.69 -39.34
N SER A 7 -26.56 -58.24 -38.60
CA SER A 7 -26.93 -56.83 -38.49
C SER A 7 -25.80 -56.10 -37.75
N THR A 8 -24.98 -55.36 -38.48
CA THR A 8 -24.29 -54.21 -37.93
C THR A 8 -25.32 -53.08 -37.73
N TYR A 9 -24.94 -51.99 -37.08
CA TYR A 9 -25.74 -50.78 -36.80
C TYR A 9 -26.46 -50.74 -35.44
N GLY A 10 -25.77 -50.07 -34.50
CA GLY A 10 -26.30 -49.61 -33.22
C GLY A 10 -25.32 -49.87 -32.08
N ARG A 11 -24.36 -48.95 -31.83
CA ARG A 11 -23.60 -48.99 -30.56
C ARG A 11 -24.62 -48.85 -29.43
N PRO A 12 -24.67 -49.78 -28.45
CA PRO A 12 -25.68 -49.72 -27.39
C PRO A 12 -25.56 -48.41 -26.61
N VAL A 13 -26.69 -47.78 -26.28
CA VAL A 13 -26.79 -46.48 -25.59
C VAL A 13 -25.93 -46.43 -24.31
N GLN A 14 -25.84 -47.56 -23.60
CA GLN A 14 -24.96 -47.73 -22.43
C GLN A 14 -23.47 -47.55 -22.75
N GLN A 15 -23.00 -48.07 -23.88
CA GLN A 15 -21.61 -47.91 -24.33
C GLN A 15 -21.30 -46.45 -24.68
N GLN A 16 -22.28 -45.74 -25.23
CA GLN A 16 -22.15 -44.33 -25.57
C GLN A 16 -22.12 -43.44 -24.31
N GLN A 17 -22.98 -43.72 -23.32
CA GLN A 17 -22.95 -43.04 -22.01
C GLN A 17 -21.63 -43.29 -21.26
N GLN A 18 -21.14 -44.53 -21.21
CA GLN A 18 -19.84 -44.86 -20.61
C GLN A 18 -18.67 -44.19 -21.33
N SER A 19 -18.74 -44.02 -22.66
CA SER A 19 -17.74 -43.29 -23.43
C SER A 19 -17.75 -41.79 -23.09
N GLN A 20 -18.91 -41.17 -22.99
CA GLN A 20 -19.03 -39.75 -22.61
C GLN A 20 -18.59 -39.50 -21.16
N GLN A 21 -18.92 -40.41 -20.24
CA GLN A 21 -18.45 -40.34 -18.86
C GLN A 21 -16.93 -40.46 -18.78
N ARG A 22 -16.33 -41.44 -19.47
CA ARG A 22 -14.87 -41.54 -19.57
C ARG A 22 -14.24 -40.28 -20.17
N HIS A 23 -14.83 -39.73 -21.23
CA HIS A 23 -14.34 -38.51 -21.86
C HIS A 23 -14.39 -37.30 -20.90
N LYS A 24 -15.47 -37.14 -20.13
CA LYS A 24 -15.56 -36.10 -19.09
C LYS A 24 -14.52 -36.30 -17.98
N GLN A 25 -14.27 -37.54 -17.55
CA GLN A 25 -13.24 -37.89 -16.56
C GLN A 25 -11.83 -37.53 -17.03
N LEU A 26 -11.54 -37.60 -18.34
CA LEU A 26 -10.24 -37.23 -18.90
C LEU A 26 -9.94 -35.72 -18.82
N PHE A 27 -10.96 -34.87 -18.68
CA PHE A 27 -10.80 -33.42 -18.52
C PHE A 27 -11.01 -32.94 -17.08
N LEU A 28 -11.56 -33.78 -16.21
CA LEU A 28 -11.69 -33.49 -14.78
C LEU A 28 -10.29 -33.45 -14.15
N GLY A 29 -9.99 -32.37 -13.42
CA GLY A 29 -8.68 -32.16 -12.78
C GLY A 29 -7.63 -31.46 -13.64
N LEU A 30 -7.83 -31.35 -14.96
CA LEU A 30 -6.94 -30.56 -15.83
C LEU A 30 -7.24 -29.06 -15.70
N THR A 31 -6.21 -28.23 -15.78
CA THR A 31 -6.33 -26.76 -15.92
C THR A 31 -6.93 -26.39 -17.27
N SER A 32 -7.44 -25.16 -17.43
CA SER A 32 -8.02 -24.71 -18.72
C SER A 32 -7.02 -24.85 -19.87
N PHE A 33 -5.75 -24.53 -19.61
CA PHE A 33 -4.66 -24.63 -20.57
C PHE A 33 -4.37 -26.08 -20.98
N GLU A 34 -4.30 -27.01 -20.02
CA GLU A 34 -4.05 -28.42 -20.31
C GLU A 34 -5.21 -29.06 -21.08
N ARG A 35 -6.46 -28.72 -20.74
CA ARG A 35 -7.64 -29.16 -21.50
C ARG A 35 -7.57 -28.66 -22.94
N HIS A 36 -7.25 -27.39 -23.14
CA HIS A 36 -7.11 -26.79 -24.46
C HIS A 36 -6.04 -27.49 -25.31
N LYS A 37 -4.83 -27.69 -24.76
CA LYS A 37 -3.74 -28.38 -25.45
C LYS A 37 -4.12 -29.80 -25.88
N ARG A 38 -4.81 -30.53 -24.99
CA ARG A 38 -5.28 -31.89 -25.27
C ARG A 38 -6.33 -31.91 -26.39
N LEU A 39 -7.30 -31.01 -26.35
CA LEU A 39 -8.34 -30.88 -27.37
C LEU A 39 -7.75 -30.51 -28.74
N LEU A 40 -6.75 -29.63 -28.79
CA LEU A 40 -6.05 -29.31 -30.03
C LEU A 40 -5.33 -30.54 -30.60
N ASN A 41 -4.62 -31.29 -29.77
CA ASN A 41 -3.92 -32.51 -30.19
C ASN A 41 -4.89 -33.58 -30.71
N GLU A 42 -6.02 -33.79 -30.01
CA GLU A 42 -7.06 -34.72 -30.45
C GLU A 42 -7.71 -34.27 -31.77
N CYS A 43 -7.96 -32.96 -31.94
CA CYS A 43 -8.49 -32.40 -33.19
C CYS A 43 -7.56 -32.68 -34.37
N ILE A 44 -6.26 -32.48 -34.20
CA ILE A 44 -5.25 -32.77 -35.21
C ILE A 44 -5.20 -34.26 -35.57
N THR A 45 -5.24 -35.12 -34.55
CA THR A 45 -5.18 -36.57 -34.72
C THR A 45 -6.39 -37.09 -35.50
N LEU A 46 -7.57 -36.50 -35.28
CA LEU A 46 -8.84 -36.95 -35.86
C LEU A 46 -9.10 -36.41 -37.27
N TYR A 47 -8.83 -35.13 -37.51
CA TYR A 47 -9.18 -34.48 -38.77
C TYR A 47 -8.02 -34.37 -39.75
N GLY A 48 -6.80 -34.72 -39.34
CA GLY A 48 -5.60 -34.63 -40.17
C GLY A 48 -5.19 -33.18 -40.40
N GLY A 49 -4.09 -32.76 -39.77
CA GLY A 49 -3.52 -31.44 -39.93
C GLY A 49 -2.18 -31.33 -39.20
N SER A 50 -1.41 -30.28 -39.48
CA SER A 50 -0.35 -29.83 -38.59
C SER A 50 -0.95 -28.80 -37.65
N LEU A 51 -0.47 -28.69 -36.40
CA LEU A 51 -0.64 -27.43 -35.68
C LEU A 51 -0.16 -26.32 -36.64
N PRO A 52 -0.90 -25.21 -36.80
CA PRO A 52 -0.28 -24.05 -37.39
C PRO A 52 1.03 -23.84 -36.63
N THR A 53 2.15 -23.66 -37.34
CA THR A 53 3.37 -23.15 -36.74
C THR A 53 3.01 -21.77 -36.26
N VAL A 54 2.42 -21.67 -35.07
CA VAL A 54 2.19 -20.40 -34.40
C VAL A 54 3.60 -19.88 -34.23
N PRO A 55 3.99 -18.80 -34.93
CA PRO A 55 5.25 -18.18 -34.60
C PRO A 55 5.18 -17.94 -33.10
N SER A 56 6.25 -18.28 -32.37
CA SER A 56 6.41 -17.94 -30.97
C SER A 56 6.51 -16.41 -30.80
N GLN A 57 5.67 -15.63 -31.48
CA GLN A 57 5.28 -14.32 -31.02
C GLN A 57 4.59 -14.59 -29.70
N LEU A 58 5.37 -14.41 -28.64
CA LEU A 58 4.97 -14.40 -27.25
C LEU A 58 3.63 -13.69 -27.15
N GLU A 59 2.54 -14.45 -27.16
CA GLU A 59 1.23 -13.88 -26.89
C GLU A 59 1.35 -13.25 -25.52
N LYS A 60 1.05 -11.95 -25.44
CA LYS A 60 1.15 -11.21 -24.18
C LYS A 60 0.27 -11.90 -23.17
N THR A 61 0.85 -12.32 -22.05
CA THR A 61 0.05 -12.91 -20.99
C THR A 61 -0.78 -11.83 -20.31
N ASP A 62 -1.88 -12.21 -19.66
CA ASP A 62 -2.65 -11.28 -18.82
C ASP A 62 -1.76 -10.55 -17.81
N HIS A 63 -0.72 -11.23 -17.30
CA HIS A 63 0.26 -10.63 -16.41
C HIS A 63 1.09 -9.54 -17.09
N ASP A 64 1.55 -9.78 -18.32
CA ASP A 64 2.30 -8.79 -19.10
C ASP A 64 1.43 -7.57 -19.42
N ILE A 65 0.18 -7.79 -19.79
CA ILE A 65 -0.80 -6.73 -20.04
C ILE A 65 -1.02 -5.90 -18.78
N LEU A 66 -1.20 -6.57 -17.63
CA LEU A 66 -1.36 -5.88 -16.36
C LEU A 66 -0.12 -5.07 -16.00
N HIS A 67 1.08 -5.59 -16.26
CA HIS A 67 2.34 -4.90 -15.99
C HIS A 67 2.54 -3.69 -16.91
N GLU A 68 2.20 -3.80 -18.20
CA GLU A 68 2.26 -2.71 -19.17
C GLU A 68 1.27 -1.58 -18.84
N GLN A 69 0.04 -1.94 -18.49
CA GLN A 69 -1.05 -0.98 -18.21
C GLN A 69 -1.14 -0.57 -16.73
N HIS A 70 -0.21 -1.01 -15.89
CA HIS A 70 -0.24 -0.65 -14.48
C HIS A 70 0.01 0.84 -14.30
N ARG A 71 -0.79 1.45 -13.43
CA ARG A 71 -0.58 2.80 -12.92
C ARG A 71 -0.71 2.77 -11.42
N PHE A 72 0.16 3.48 -10.72
CA PHE A 72 0.14 3.58 -9.27
C PHE A 72 -1.18 4.24 -8.80
N ILE A 73 -1.49 5.40 -9.39
CA ILE A 73 -2.78 6.10 -9.27
C ILE A 73 -3.32 6.26 -10.68
N ARG A 74 -4.55 5.79 -10.91
CA ARG A 74 -5.24 5.90 -12.21
C ARG A 74 -5.99 7.23 -12.26
N SER A 75 -5.80 7.99 -13.33
CA SER A 75 -6.61 9.17 -13.62
C SER A 75 -7.86 8.81 -14.45
N GLU A 76 -8.74 9.77 -14.68
CA GLU A 76 -9.93 9.57 -15.52
C GLU A 76 -9.53 9.29 -16.99
N GLU A 77 -8.42 9.86 -17.45
CA GLU A 77 -7.88 9.63 -18.79
C GLU A 77 -7.35 8.21 -18.99
N ASP A 78 -6.76 7.62 -17.95
CA ASP A 78 -6.28 6.23 -17.95
C ASP A 78 -7.43 5.22 -17.96
N ASP A 79 -8.60 5.64 -17.47
CA ASP A 79 -9.79 4.82 -17.29
C ASP A 79 -10.73 4.83 -18.50
N GLN A 80 -10.37 5.57 -19.56
CA GLN A 80 -11.10 5.55 -20.82
C GLN A 80 -11.08 4.13 -21.41
N PRO A 81 -12.23 3.58 -21.84
CA PRO A 81 -12.32 2.23 -22.37
C PRO A 81 -11.78 2.16 -23.82
N ARG A 82 -10.48 2.44 -24.00
CA ARG A 82 -9.80 2.42 -25.30
C ARG A 82 -9.53 0.99 -25.77
N SER A 83 -9.20 0.09 -24.84
CA SER A 83 -8.91 -1.31 -25.12
C SER A 83 -9.40 -2.21 -23.99
N TRP A 84 -9.59 -3.50 -24.30
CA TRP A 84 -9.95 -4.51 -23.30
C TRP A 84 -8.86 -4.68 -22.22
N GLU A 85 -7.59 -4.43 -22.59
CA GLU A 85 -6.42 -4.44 -21.70
C GLU A 85 -6.56 -3.39 -20.57
N VAL A 86 -7.01 -2.18 -20.93
CA VAL A 86 -7.28 -1.11 -19.97
C VAL A 86 -8.44 -1.49 -19.06
N ALA A 87 -9.49 -2.12 -19.60
CA ALA A 87 -10.61 -2.62 -18.80
C ALA A 87 -10.18 -3.72 -17.82
N LEU A 88 -9.28 -4.62 -18.23
CA LEU A 88 -8.69 -5.65 -17.39
C LEU A 88 -7.86 -5.02 -16.25
N ALA A 89 -6.99 -4.07 -16.59
CA ALA A 89 -6.16 -3.35 -15.62
C ALA A 89 -7.01 -2.57 -14.62
N LYS A 90 -8.09 -1.90 -15.06
CA LYS A 90 -9.05 -1.21 -14.19
C LYS A 90 -9.76 -2.18 -13.23
N LYS A 91 -10.21 -3.33 -13.73
CA LYS A 91 -10.86 -4.36 -12.90
C LYS A 91 -9.89 -4.93 -11.86
N TYR A 92 -8.64 -5.17 -12.24
CA TYR A 92 -7.60 -5.58 -11.29
C TYR A 92 -7.31 -4.45 -10.29
N TYR A 93 -7.30 -3.20 -10.74
CA TYR A 93 -7.09 -2.05 -9.89
C TYR A 93 -8.18 -1.94 -8.81
N GLY A 94 -9.45 -2.19 -9.12
CA GLY A 94 -10.52 -2.20 -8.12
C GLY A 94 -10.36 -3.26 -7.01
N LYS A 95 -9.54 -4.30 -7.25
CA LYS A 95 -9.33 -5.40 -6.29
C LYS A 95 -8.16 -5.20 -5.33
N LEU A 96 -7.22 -4.27 -5.60
CA LEU A 96 -6.07 -4.11 -4.72
C LEU A 96 -6.43 -3.27 -3.49
N PHE A 97 -5.94 -3.69 -2.34
CA PHE A 97 -6.04 -2.96 -1.08
C PHE A 97 -4.89 -1.97 -0.93
N ARG A 98 -5.16 -0.68 -1.22
CA ARG A 98 -4.16 0.40 -1.24
C ARG A 98 -4.43 1.51 -0.22
N GLU A 99 -5.16 1.22 0.84
CA GLU A 99 -5.46 2.25 1.83
C GLU A 99 -4.25 2.59 2.69
N TYR A 100 -3.54 1.56 3.17
CA TYR A 100 -2.43 1.70 4.10
C TYR A 100 -1.13 1.15 3.50
N CYS A 101 -0.03 1.87 3.73
CA CYS A 101 1.32 1.46 3.37
C CYS A 101 2.11 0.91 4.57
N ILE A 102 3.25 0.26 4.27
CA ILE A 102 4.26 -0.16 5.24
C ILE A 102 5.47 0.76 5.13
N ALA A 103 6.00 1.15 6.28
CA ALA A 103 7.16 2.03 6.39
C ALA A 103 8.40 1.31 6.91
N ASP A 104 9.53 1.50 6.25
CA ASP A 104 10.86 1.20 6.76
C ASP A 104 11.44 2.47 7.41
N LEU A 105 11.52 2.45 8.74
CA LEU A 105 11.98 3.57 9.57
C LEU A 105 13.43 3.38 10.05
N SER A 106 14.17 2.40 9.52
CA SER A 106 15.55 2.12 9.94
C SER A 106 16.49 3.33 9.84
N ARG A 107 16.32 4.18 8.83
CA ARG A 107 17.13 5.39 8.58
C ARG A 107 16.39 6.70 8.88
N HIS A 108 15.45 6.68 9.83
CA HIS A 108 14.67 7.86 10.22
C HIS A 108 15.54 9.03 10.73
N GLN A 109 16.69 8.75 11.35
CA GLN A 109 17.62 9.78 11.83
C GLN A 109 18.21 10.60 10.67
N GLU A 110 18.51 9.95 9.54
CA GLU A 110 18.90 10.60 8.28
C GLU A 110 17.71 11.27 7.57
N GLY A 111 16.48 11.09 8.07
CA GLY A 111 15.24 11.56 7.47
C GLY A 111 14.88 10.82 6.19
N LYS A 112 15.40 9.61 6.02
CA LYS A 112 15.06 8.72 4.91
C LYS A 112 14.05 7.70 5.41
N ILE A 113 12.89 7.66 4.77
CA ILE A 113 11.81 6.73 5.08
C ILE A 113 11.54 5.93 3.80
N GLY A 114 11.55 4.60 3.91
CA GLY A 114 11.14 3.72 2.82
C GLY A 114 9.65 3.43 2.93
N LEU A 115 8.91 3.47 1.83
CA LEU A 115 7.49 3.16 1.81
C LEU A 115 7.22 2.08 0.75
N ARG A 116 6.32 1.16 1.08
CA ARG A 116 5.80 0.19 0.11
C ARG A 116 4.35 -0.18 0.41
N TRP A 117 3.65 -0.72 -0.58
CA TRP A 117 2.35 -1.33 -0.35
C TRP A 117 2.46 -2.62 0.47
N ARG A 118 1.33 -2.98 1.09
CA ARG A 118 1.18 -4.23 1.85
C ARG A 118 1.18 -5.42 0.90
N ILE A 119 1.79 -6.51 1.34
CA ILE A 119 1.66 -7.81 0.65
C ILE A 119 0.46 -8.59 1.20
N GLN A 120 0.07 -9.67 0.52
CA GLN A 120 -1.07 -10.50 0.92
C GLN A 120 -0.98 -10.98 2.38
N ALA A 121 0.18 -11.49 2.82
CA ALA A 121 0.37 -11.97 4.19
C ALA A 121 0.19 -10.86 5.24
N GLU A 122 0.56 -9.62 4.90
CA GLU A 122 0.40 -8.46 5.77
C GLU A 122 -1.05 -7.96 5.80
N LEU A 123 -1.74 -8.04 4.66
CA LEU A 123 -3.16 -7.72 4.56
C LEU A 123 -3.99 -8.67 5.43
N VAL A 124 -3.75 -9.98 5.31
CA VAL A 124 -4.47 -11.01 6.06
C VAL A 124 -4.20 -10.88 7.57
N SER A 125 -2.97 -10.55 7.98
CA SER A 125 -2.64 -10.32 9.39
C SER A 125 -3.10 -8.96 9.92
N GLY A 126 -3.63 -8.07 9.08
CA GLY A 126 -4.08 -6.74 9.49
C GLY A 126 -2.94 -5.73 9.71
N LYS A 127 -1.73 -6.02 9.24
CA LYS A 127 -0.58 -5.10 9.37
C LYS A 127 -0.83 -3.78 8.64
N GLY A 128 -0.41 -2.67 9.23
CA GLY A 128 -0.66 -1.32 8.75
C GLY A 128 -2.07 -0.80 9.00
N GLN A 129 -3.03 -1.64 9.42
CA GLN A 129 -4.38 -1.23 9.78
C GLN A 129 -4.67 -1.50 11.26
N PHE A 130 -4.61 -2.74 11.73
CA PHE A 130 -4.82 -3.10 13.15
C PHE A 130 -3.51 -3.32 13.90
N VAL A 131 -2.42 -3.51 13.17
CA VAL A 131 -1.06 -3.63 13.68
C VAL A 131 -0.19 -2.54 13.06
N CYS A 132 0.84 -2.10 13.78
CA CYS A 132 1.76 -1.06 13.33
C CYS A 132 2.31 -1.35 11.92
N GLY A 133 2.24 -0.33 11.06
CA GLY A 133 2.75 -0.37 9.69
C GLY A 133 4.27 -0.24 9.58
N ALA A 134 5.01 -0.19 10.68
CA ALA A 134 6.47 -0.22 10.63
C ALA A 134 6.98 -1.63 10.33
N LYS A 135 7.98 -1.73 9.47
CA LYS A 135 8.64 -2.99 9.13
C LYS A 135 9.19 -3.65 10.41
N GLY A 136 8.82 -4.90 10.65
CA GLY A 136 9.25 -5.66 11.82
C GLY A 136 8.56 -5.32 13.14
N CYS A 137 7.53 -4.45 13.15
CA CYS A 137 6.74 -4.18 14.36
C CYS A 137 5.43 -4.98 14.39
N GLU A 138 5.00 -5.37 15.59
CA GLU A 138 3.75 -6.11 15.86
C GLU A 138 2.87 -5.42 16.91
N GLU A 139 3.19 -4.19 17.30
CA GLU A 139 2.38 -3.41 18.25
C GLU A 139 1.01 -3.07 17.64
N SER A 140 -0.06 -3.25 18.41
CA SER A 140 -1.45 -3.02 17.99
C SER A 140 -2.13 -1.89 18.77
N ARG A 141 -1.53 -1.42 19.87
CA ARG A 141 -2.11 -0.40 20.74
C ARG A 141 -1.67 1.01 20.37
N GLY A 142 -2.57 1.98 20.57
CA GLY A 142 -2.27 3.40 20.39
C GLY A 142 -1.88 3.81 18.97
N LEU A 143 -2.39 3.10 17.96
CA LEU A 143 -2.03 3.33 16.57
C LEU A 143 -2.62 4.65 16.03
N SER A 144 -1.74 5.53 15.57
CA SER A 144 -2.08 6.82 14.96
C SER A 144 -1.91 6.78 13.43
N SER A 145 -2.78 7.50 12.72
CA SER A 145 -2.77 7.58 11.25
C SER A 145 -2.06 8.85 10.79
N PHE A 146 -1.18 8.72 9.81
CA PHE A 146 -0.43 9.82 9.20
C PHE A 146 -0.56 9.80 7.69
N GLU A 147 -0.57 10.97 7.07
CA GLU A 147 -0.44 11.11 5.62
C GLU A 147 1.01 11.48 5.31
N VAL A 148 1.67 10.61 4.53
CA VAL A 148 3.09 10.76 4.20
C VAL A 148 3.21 10.98 2.70
N ASN A 149 4.05 11.94 2.31
CA ASN A 149 4.35 12.18 0.91
C ASN A 149 5.19 11.02 0.34
N PHE A 150 4.70 10.43 -0.73
CA PHE A 150 5.35 9.37 -1.49
C PHE A 150 5.69 9.90 -2.88
N ALA A 151 6.97 10.14 -3.10
CA ALA A 151 7.50 10.50 -4.41
C ALA A 151 7.88 9.21 -5.17
N TYR A 152 7.41 9.07 -6.40
CA TYR A 152 7.68 7.91 -7.25
C TYR A 152 7.93 8.33 -8.69
N ARG A 153 8.59 7.46 -9.46
CA ARG A 153 8.80 7.66 -10.90
C ARG A 153 7.96 6.66 -11.67
N GLU A 154 7.21 7.15 -12.64
CA GLU A 154 6.35 6.33 -13.50
C GLU A 154 6.37 6.93 -14.91
N ALA A 155 6.56 6.10 -15.93
CA ALA A 155 6.64 6.53 -17.33
C ALA A 155 7.64 7.68 -17.61
N GLY A 156 8.76 7.73 -16.87
CA GLY A 156 9.79 8.77 -17.00
C GLY A 156 9.50 10.06 -16.23
N GLU A 157 8.31 10.20 -15.66
CA GLU A 157 7.89 11.39 -14.90
C GLU A 157 8.02 11.17 -13.39
N SER A 158 8.35 12.23 -12.65
CA SER A 158 8.36 12.19 -11.19
C SER A 158 7.02 12.68 -10.65
N LYS A 159 6.29 11.80 -9.98
CA LYS A 159 4.97 12.05 -9.40
C LYS A 159 5.05 12.02 -7.88
N GLN A 160 4.06 12.65 -7.23
CA GLN A 160 3.92 12.66 -5.77
C GLN A 160 2.49 12.32 -5.39
N ALA A 161 2.33 11.60 -4.28
CA ALA A 161 1.03 11.27 -3.72
C ALA A 161 1.10 11.17 -2.20
N LEU A 162 0.01 11.55 -1.52
CA LEU A 162 -0.13 11.29 -0.10
C LEU A 162 -0.63 9.86 0.12
N VAL A 163 0.10 9.09 0.91
CA VAL A 163 -0.29 7.73 1.31
C VAL A 163 -0.55 7.68 2.81
N LYS A 164 -1.54 6.87 3.22
CA LYS A 164 -1.87 6.72 4.63
C LYS A 164 -0.96 5.67 5.27
N LEU A 165 -0.41 6.00 6.43
CA LEU A 165 0.44 5.15 7.23
C LEU A 165 -0.11 5.10 8.65
N ARG A 166 -0.34 3.91 9.20
CA ARG A 166 -0.75 3.76 10.60
C ARG A 166 0.38 3.16 11.44
N VAL A 167 0.81 3.84 12.49
CA VAL A 167 1.96 3.42 13.32
C VAL A 167 1.72 3.62 14.81
N CYS A 168 2.43 2.85 15.64
CA CYS A 168 2.38 2.98 17.10
C CYS A 168 3.17 4.21 17.59
N PRO A 169 3.03 4.63 18.85
CA PRO A 169 3.65 5.87 19.36
C PRO A 169 5.16 5.91 19.17
N LYS A 170 5.87 4.79 19.41
CA LYS A 170 7.32 4.67 19.19
C LYS A 170 7.71 5.00 17.76
N HIS A 171 6.97 4.49 16.78
CA HIS A 171 7.24 4.70 15.36
C HIS A 171 6.71 6.04 14.86
N ALA A 172 5.69 6.62 15.50
CA ALA A 172 5.25 7.99 15.24
C ALA A 172 6.35 9.02 15.61
N GLU A 173 7.06 8.80 16.71
CA GLU A 173 8.22 9.62 17.09
C GLU A 173 9.37 9.51 16.08
N GLN A 174 9.64 8.30 15.60
CA GLN A 174 10.67 8.07 14.56
C GLN A 174 10.29 8.75 13.25
N LEU A 175 9.02 8.62 12.82
CA LEU A 175 8.50 9.26 11.62
C LEU A 175 8.69 10.78 11.66
N ASN A 176 8.42 11.39 12.82
CA ASN A 176 8.51 12.84 13.02
C ASN A 176 9.86 13.33 13.56
N TYR A 177 10.89 12.48 13.60
CA TYR A 177 12.18 12.75 14.25
C TYR A 177 12.79 14.09 13.83
N LYS A 178 12.95 14.33 12.51
CA LYS A 178 13.54 15.58 12.01
C LYS A 178 12.69 16.82 12.32
N LYS A 179 11.37 16.73 12.16
CA LYS A 179 10.45 17.85 12.44
C LYS A 179 10.56 18.22 13.91
N ARG A 180 10.53 17.24 14.81
CA ARG A 180 10.71 17.41 16.26
C ARG A 180 12.06 18.04 16.62
N HIS A 181 13.17 17.54 16.08
CA HIS A 181 14.49 18.13 16.32
C HIS A 181 14.60 19.58 15.82
N LYS A 182 13.98 19.91 14.69
CA LYS A 182 13.95 21.29 14.17
C LYS A 182 13.13 22.22 15.09
N LEU A 183 11.98 21.75 15.58
CA LEU A 183 11.15 22.51 16.53
C LEU A 183 11.90 22.77 17.85
N LEU A 184 12.56 21.76 18.41
CA LEU A 184 13.38 21.89 19.62
C LEU A 184 14.52 22.92 19.45
N LYS A 185 15.24 22.87 18.32
CA LYS A 185 16.32 23.84 18.03
C LYS A 185 15.77 25.27 17.93
N SER A 186 14.64 25.45 17.25
CA SER A 186 13.98 26.75 17.10
C SER A 186 13.46 27.30 18.44
N ALA A 187 12.89 26.46 19.30
CA ALA A 187 12.42 26.83 20.63
C ALA A 187 13.59 27.32 21.52
N LYS A 188 14.71 26.60 21.53
CA LYS A 188 15.94 27.00 22.25
C LYS A 188 16.49 28.35 21.74
N LYS A 189 16.51 28.56 20.43
CA LYS A 189 16.93 29.85 19.83
C LYS A 189 16.01 31.00 20.26
N ARG A 190 14.69 30.77 20.29
CA ARG A 190 13.70 31.76 20.77
C ARG A 190 13.91 32.11 22.25
N LYS A 191 14.09 31.11 23.13
CA LYS A 191 14.37 31.34 24.57
C LYS A 191 15.66 32.16 24.76
N ARG A 192 16.74 31.84 24.02
CA ARG A 192 18.01 32.59 24.04
C ARG A 192 17.88 34.03 23.57
N ASN A 193 16.97 34.33 22.65
CA ASN A 193 16.73 35.70 22.17
C ASN A 193 15.80 36.50 23.11
N LYS A 194 14.89 35.84 23.84
CA LYS A 194 14.04 36.48 24.86
C LYS A 194 14.81 36.81 26.15
N SER A 195 15.79 36.01 26.55
CA SER A 195 16.56 36.28 27.77
C SER A 195 17.25 37.66 27.82
N PRO A 196 17.90 38.17 26.75
CA PRO A 196 18.46 39.52 26.75
C PRO A 196 17.38 40.62 26.68
N SER A 197 16.23 40.39 26.02
CA SER A 197 15.14 41.38 25.98
C SER A 197 14.43 41.50 27.32
N ILE A 198 14.20 40.38 28.02
CA ILE A 198 13.64 40.34 29.37
C ILE A 198 14.63 40.94 30.37
N ALA A 199 15.92 40.64 30.26
CA ALA A 199 16.95 41.25 31.10
C ALA A 199 17.04 42.78 30.89
N ARG A 200 16.91 43.26 29.65
CA ARG A 200 16.88 44.70 29.34
C ARG A 200 15.59 45.38 29.82
N ALA A 201 14.44 44.75 29.64
CA ALA A 201 13.16 45.23 30.15
C ALA A 201 13.15 45.29 31.70
N ARG A 202 13.71 44.28 32.37
CA ARG A 202 13.84 44.25 33.83
C ARG A 202 14.79 45.33 34.36
N ARG A 203 15.92 45.59 33.67
CA ARG A 203 16.80 46.73 34.00
C ARG A 203 16.10 48.08 33.83
N GLN A 204 15.30 48.25 32.77
CA GLN A 204 14.53 49.49 32.54
C GLN A 204 13.37 49.67 33.54
N ALA A 205 12.72 48.59 33.98
CA ALA A 205 11.69 48.63 35.01
C ALA A 205 12.28 49.03 36.38
N VAL A 206 13.43 48.45 36.77
CA VAL A 206 14.14 48.79 38.01
C VAL A 206 14.60 50.26 38.04
N SER A 207 14.97 50.84 36.90
CA SER A 207 15.31 52.27 36.83
C SER A 207 14.11 53.23 36.93
N ARG A 208 12.87 52.72 36.84
CA ARG A 208 11.64 53.54 36.85
C ARG A 208 10.83 53.43 38.14
N SER A 209 11.15 52.50 39.03
CA SER A 209 10.45 52.28 40.30
C SER A 209 11.23 52.86 41.48
N THR A 210 10.94 54.11 41.84
CA THR A 210 11.20 54.65 43.17
C THR A 210 9.94 54.47 44.02
N THR A 211 10.03 53.54 44.98
CA THR A 211 9.22 53.26 46.20
C THR A 211 8.69 51.80 46.27
N PRO A 212 8.94 51.06 47.37
CA PRO A 212 8.42 49.72 47.60
C PRO A 212 7.27 49.72 48.62
N ASP A 213 6.14 49.09 48.28
CA ASP A 213 5.16 48.59 49.26
C ASP A 213 5.11 47.04 49.16
N PRO A 214 5.24 46.28 50.27
CA PRO A 214 5.66 44.88 50.22
C PRO A 214 4.55 43.83 50.36
N ASP A 215 3.26 44.11 50.04
CA ASP A 215 2.16 43.21 50.42
C ASP A 215 1.35 42.54 49.29
N HIS A 216 1.74 42.64 48.02
CA HIS A 216 0.96 42.03 46.90
C HIS A 216 1.75 41.15 45.91
N ALA A 217 2.94 40.65 46.28
CA ALA A 217 3.80 39.92 45.34
C ALA A 217 3.55 38.39 45.25
N GLU A 218 2.73 37.80 46.12
CA GLU A 218 2.68 36.33 46.26
C GLU A 218 1.60 35.62 45.43
N GLU A 219 0.58 36.34 44.92
CA GLU A 219 -0.58 35.70 44.28
C GLU A 219 -0.46 35.55 42.74
N ALA A 220 0.49 36.23 42.09
CA ALA A 220 0.67 36.18 40.63
C ALA A 220 1.60 35.04 40.12
N ALA A 221 2.26 34.31 41.03
CA ALA A 221 3.26 33.30 40.66
C ALA A 221 2.69 31.90 40.42
N GLN A 222 1.43 31.63 40.78
CA GLN A 222 0.86 30.27 40.76
C GLN A 222 0.10 29.90 39.48
N HIS A 223 -0.14 30.84 38.55
CA HIS A 223 -0.91 30.57 37.32
C HIS A 223 -0.11 30.51 36.00
N ALA A 224 1.22 30.55 36.04
CA ALA A 224 2.07 30.48 34.85
C ALA A 224 3.01 29.27 34.87
N ALA A 225 2.45 28.05 34.99
CA ALA A 225 3.20 26.86 34.61
C ALA A 225 3.36 26.89 33.07
N GLU A 226 4.50 27.38 32.58
CA GLU A 226 4.83 27.26 31.15
C GLU A 226 4.81 25.77 30.79
N PRO A 227 3.99 25.34 29.80
CA PRO A 227 3.93 23.94 29.40
C PRO A 227 5.32 23.47 28.98
N SER A 228 5.65 22.23 29.34
CA SER A 228 6.96 21.67 29.04
C SER A 228 7.22 21.69 27.53
N ASP A 229 8.49 21.83 27.13
CA ASP A 229 8.85 21.83 25.70
C ASP A 229 8.39 20.54 25.00
N GLN A 230 8.16 19.44 25.73
CA GLN A 230 7.62 18.19 25.22
C GLN A 230 6.11 18.27 24.93
N GLU A 231 5.31 18.92 25.79
CA GLU A 231 3.86 19.08 25.61
C GLU A 231 3.51 19.97 24.41
N ILE A 232 4.27 21.06 24.21
CA ILE A 232 4.09 21.94 23.05
C ILE A 232 4.37 21.17 21.75
N ILE A 233 5.35 20.27 21.77
CA ILE A 233 5.71 19.50 20.58
C ILE A 233 4.72 18.37 20.32
N SER A 234 4.20 17.71 21.36
CA SER A 234 3.12 16.73 21.17
C SER A 234 1.87 17.38 20.59
N GLN A 235 1.52 18.61 21.00
CA GLN A 235 0.38 19.34 20.43
C GLN A 235 0.58 19.76 18.96
N LEU A 236 1.82 19.95 18.49
CA LEU A 236 2.13 20.35 17.10
C LEU A 236 2.35 19.16 16.14
N LEU A 237 2.44 17.94 16.68
CA LEU A 237 2.69 16.70 15.94
C LEU A 237 1.53 15.70 16.00
N SER A 238 0.52 15.97 16.83
CA SER A 238 -0.79 15.33 16.81
C SER A 238 -1.61 15.89 15.65
#